data_AF-A0A0G1J6V8-F1
#
_entry.id   AF-A0A0G1J6V8-F1
#
_cell.length_a   1.000
_cell.length_b   1.000
_cell.length_c   1.000
_cell.angle_alpha   90.00
_cell.angle_beta   90.00
_cell.angle_gamma   90.00
#
_symmetry.space_group_name_H-M   'P 1'
#
loop_
_entity.id
_entity.type
_entity.pdbx_description
1 polymer ?
#
loop_
_entity_poly.entity_id
_entity_poly.type
_entity_poly.pdbx_seq_one_letter_code
_entity_poly.pdbx_strand_id
1 'polypeptide(L)' 'MRVKSIAARKHRKVKKLAKGFKQARRIRVKAAKEALAHAG' A
#
# COMPACT_ATOMS: atom_id res chain seq x y z
N MET A 1 -17.69 12.40 13.97
CA MET A 1 -16.90 11.23 13.51
C MET A 1 -15.80 11.72 12.55
N ARG A 2 -14.51 11.38 12.78
CA ARG A 2 -13.41 11.89 11.93
C ARG A 2 -13.37 11.15 10.58
N VAL A 3 -13.66 11.85 9.49
CA VAL A 3 -13.57 11.31 8.13
C VAL A 3 -12.12 11.22 7.70
N LYS A 4 -11.69 10.06 7.18
CA LYS A 4 -10.34 9.87 6.66
C LYS A 4 -10.21 10.52 5.29
N SER A 5 -9.06 11.13 5.01
CA SER A 5 -8.75 11.61 3.67
C SER A 5 -8.75 10.47 2.64
N ILE A 6 -9.03 10.82 1.39
CA ILE A 6 -9.00 9.88 0.26
C ILE A 6 -7.61 9.24 0.15
N ALA A 7 -6.54 10.01 0.37
CA ALA A 7 -5.17 9.52 0.38
C ALA A 7 -4.95 8.42 1.42
N ALA A 8 -5.42 8.63 2.66
CA ALA A 8 -5.32 7.64 3.72
C ALA A 8 -6.08 6.34 3.39
N ARG A 9 -7.25 6.44 2.75
CA ARG A 9 -8.00 5.28 2.25
C ARG A 9 -7.20 4.51 1.18
N LYS A 10 -6.65 5.22 0.19
CA LYS A 10 -5.84 4.62 -0.88
C LYS A 10 -4.58 3.93 -0.33
N HIS A 11 -3.87 4.56 0.60
CA HIS A 11 -2.69 3.97 1.24
C HIS A 11 -2.99 2.66 1.97
N ARG A 12 -4.14 2.58 2.64
CA ARG A 12 -4.59 1.34 3.30
C ARG A 12 -4.90 0.24 2.28
N LYS A 13 -5.51 0.58 1.14
CA LYS A 13 -5.78 -0.38 0.06
C LYS A 13 -4.48 -0.94 -0.52
N VAL A 14 -3.50 -0.08 -0.83
CA VAL A 14 -2.17 -0.49 -1.31
C VAL A 14 -1.48 -1.42 -0.31
N LYS A 15 -1.44 -1.05 0.97
CA LYS A 15 -0.84 -1.90 2.02
C LYS A 15 -1.55 -3.25 2.18
N LYS A 16 -2.86 -3.31 1.97
CA LYS A 16 -3.62 -4.56 2.02
C LYS A 16 -3.23 -5.49 0.87
N LEU A 17 -3.11 -4.96 -0.34
CA LEU A 17 -2.67 -5.71 -1.53
C LEU A 17 -1.21 -6.15 -1.42
N ALA A 18 -0.37 -5.32 -0.81
CA ALA A 18 1.04 -5.63 -0.61
C ALA A 18 1.33 -6.61 0.55
N LYS A 19 0.30 -7.24 1.13
CA LYS A 19 0.49 -8.29 2.13
C LYS A 19 1.10 -9.53 1.47
N GLY A 20 2.22 -10.01 2.02
CA GLY A 20 2.98 -11.14 1.47
C GLY A 20 4.31 -10.73 0.86
N PHE A 21 4.48 -9.47 0.48
CA PHE A 21 5.80 -8.96 0.12
C PHE A 21 6.73 -8.92 1.34
N LYS A 22 8.03 -9.07 1.09
CA LYS A 22 9.08 -8.99 2.11
C LYS A 22 9.57 -7.55 2.29
N GLN A 23 10.12 -7.28 3.48
CA GLN A 23 10.78 -6.02 3.86
C GLN A 23 9.98 -4.74 3.52
N ALA A 24 10.64 -3.77 2.87
CA ALA A 24 10.13 -2.42 2.60
C ALA A 24 8.88 -2.42 1.72
N ARG A 25 8.73 -3.41 0.82
CA ARG A 25 7.59 -3.55 -0.10
C ARG A 25 6.27 -3.79 0.63
N ARG A 26 6.30 -4.31 1.87
CA ARG A 26 5.11 -4.47 2.73
C ARG A 26 4.73 -3.18 3.49
N ILE A 27 5.72 -2.38 3.85
CA ILE A 27 5.55 -1.30 4.85
C ILE A 27 5.41 0.08 4.18
N ARG A 28 6.26 0.37 3.19
CA ARG A 28 6.35 1.69 2.55
C ARG A 28 5.44 1.74 1.34
N VAL A 29 4.57 2.75 1.27
CA VAL A 29 3.57 2.87 0.19
C VAL A 29 4.21 3.04 -1.19
N LYS A 30 5.35 3.74 -1.30
CA LYS A 30 6.07 3.90 -2.57
C LYS A 30 6.59 2.55 -3.10
N ALA A 31 7.39 1.86 -2.29
CA ALA A 31 7.90 0.52 -2.61
C ALA A 31 6.79 -0.52 -2.82
N ALA A 32 5.68 -0.42 -2.08
CA ALA A 32 4.52 -1.28 -2.26
C ALA A 32 3.84 -1.05 -3.62
N LYS A 33 3.74 0.20 -4.08
CA LYS A 33 3.19 0.51 -5.41
C LYS A 33 4.07 -0.02 -6.53
N GLU A 34 5.38 0.20 -6.44
CA GLU A 34 6.36 -0.35 -7.40
C GLU A 34 6.25 -1.88 -7.43
N ALA A 35 6.27 -2.53 -6.26
CA ALA A 35 6.15 -3.98 -6.17
C ALA A 35 4.84 -4.51 -6.76
N LEU A 36 3.72 -3.83 -6.52
CA LEU A 36 2.43 -4.21 -7.10
C LEU A 36 2.37 -4.01 -8.61
N ALA A 37 3.01 -2.95 -9.12
CA ALA A 37 3.05 -2.67 -10.56
C ALA A 37 3.90 -3.68 -11.34
N HIS A 38 4.94 -4.25 -10.71
CA HIS A 38 5.79 -5.28 -11.32
C HIS A 38 5.31 -6.71 -11.06
N ALA A 39 4.38 -6.92 -10.12
CA ALA A 39 3.86 -8.24 -9.78
C ALA A 39 2.57 -8.60 -10.53
N GLY A 40 1.89 -7.60 -11.12
CA GLY A 40 0.86 -7.80 -12.13
C GLY A 40 1.49 -7.81 -13.52
#